data_AF-Q84P44-F1
#
_entry.id   AF-Q84P44-F1
#
_cell.length_a   1.000
_cell.length_b   1.000
_cell.length_c   1.000
_cell.angle_alpha   90.00
_cell.angle_beta   90.00
_cell.angle_gamma   90.00
#
_symmetry.space_group_name_H-M   'P 1'
#
loop_
_entity.id
_entity.type
_entity.pdbx_description
1 polymer ?
#
loop_
_entity_poly.entity_id
_entity_poly.type
_entity_poly.pdbx_seq_one_letter_code
_entity_poly.pdbx_strand_id
1 'polypeptide(L)'
;GGIPIAMPTVLSVTMAIGSHRLSQQGAITKRMTAIEEMAGMDVLCSDKTGTLTLNKLSVDKSLIEVFVKGTDSDGLLLAAARASRVENQDAIDASIVGMLADPKEARAGITEVHFLPFNPVDKRTAITYIDSNGDWHRTSKGAPEQIIDLCGLKGEMRRKAHQIIDNFAERGLRALGVARQTVPEKTKESEGSPWEFVGLLPLFDPPRHDSAETIRRALDLGVNVKMITGDQLAIGKETGRRLGMGTN
;
A
#
# COMPACT_ATOMS: atom_id res chain seq x y z
N GLY A 1 3.67 48.35 -38.51
CA GLY A 1 2.76 47.68 -37.54
C GLY A 1 3.32 47.89 -36.16
N GLY A 2 2.49 48.31 -35.19
CA GLY A 2 2.94 48.62 -33.83
C GLY A 2 3.33 47.35 -33.06
N ILE A 3 4.44 47.40 -32.33
CA ILE A 3 4.85 46.31 -31.43
C ILE A 3 3.84 46.24 -30.27
N PRO A 4 3.27 45.06 -29.95
CA PRO A 4 2.25 44.94 -28.90
C PRO A 4 2.88 44.94 -27.50
N ILE A 5 3.24 46.13 -27.00
CA ILE A 5 3.95 46.33 -25.72
C ILE A 5 3.16 45.81 -24.50
N ALA A 6 1.83 45.79 -24.57
CA ALA A 6 0.97 45.34 -23.47
C ALA A 6 0.86 43.81 -23.33
N MET A 7 1.22 43.05 -24.36
CA MET A 7 0.99 41.61 -24.42
C MET A 7 1.68 40.82 -23.28
N PRO A 8 2.97 41.06 -22.94
CA PRO A 8 3.63 40.35 -21.84
C PRO A 8 2.97 40.58 -20.48
N THR A 9 2.52 41.82 -20.22
CA THR A 9 1.85 42.18 -18.96
C THR A 9 0.48 41.49 -18.84
N VAL A 10 -0.31 41.48 -19.92
CA VAL A 10 -1.62 40.81 -19.94
C VAL A 10 -1.48 39.32 -19.68
N LEU A 11 -0.53 38.65 -20.33
CA LEU A 11 -0.29 37.20 -20.13
C LEU A 11 0.12 36.92 -18.68
N SER A 12 1.05 37.71 -18.13
CA SER A 12 1.55 37.54 -16.77
C SER A 12 0.45 37.70 -15.71
N VAL A 13 -0.38 38.73 -15.84
CA VAL A 13 -1.51 38.97 -14.93
C VAL A 13 -2.56 37.86 -15.07
N THR A 14 -2.84 37.40 -16.30
CA THR A 14 -3.80 36.32 -16.54
C THR A 14 -3.33 35.01 -15.89
N MET A 15 -2.05 34.65 -16.03
CA MET A 15 -1.48 33.47 -15.37
C MET A 15 -1.50 33.59 -13.84
N ALA A 16 -1.22 34.78 -13.28
CA ALA A 16 -1.27 35.01 -11.84
C ALA A 16 -2.71 34.84 -11.29
N ILE A 17 -3.71 35.37 -11.98
CA ILE A 17 -5.13 35.18 -11.62
C ILE A 17 -5.54 33.71 -11.76
N GLY A 18 -5.11 33.03 -12.83
CA GLY A 18 -5.36 31.60 -13.03
C GLY A 18 -4.76 30.74 -11.92
N SER A 19 -3.51 31.00 -11.53
CA SER A 19 -2.83 30.38 -10.40
C SER A 19 -3.60 30.56 -9.08
N HIS A 20 -4.09 31.78 -8.82
CA HIS A 20 -4.90 32.05 -7.63
C HIS A 20 -6.22 31.26 -7.63
N ARG A 21 -6.90 31.16 -8.78
CA ARG A 21 -8.13 30.35 -8.92
C ARG A 21 -7.88 28.86 -8.73
N LEU A 22 -6.79 28.32 -9.28
CA LEU A 22 -6.40 26.91 -9.08
C LEU A 22 -6.11 26.63 -7.60
N SER A 23 -5.45 27.57 -6.90
CA SER A 23 -5.21 27.46 -5.46
C SER A 23 -6.51 27.42 -4.65
N GLN A 24 -7.51 28.25 -5.00
CA GLN A 24 -8.86 28.19 -4.39
C GLN A 24 -9.58 26.85 -4.66
N GLN A 25 -9.23 26.14 -5.73
CA GLN A 25 -9.70 24.80 -6.05
C GLN A 25 -8.83 23.68 -5.44
N GLY A 26 -7.80 24.03 -4.66
CA GLY A 26 -6.92 23.07 -3.99
C GLY A 26 -5.69 22.63 -4.80
N ALA A 27 -5.43 23.24 -5.96
CA ALA A 27 -4.27 22.95 -6.82
C ALA A 27 -3.23 24.08 -6.73
N ILE A 28 -2.06 23.79 -6.13
CA ILE A 28 -0.98 24.77 -5.98
C ILE A 28 -0.08 24.76 -7.22
N THR A 29 -0.10 25.82 -8.02
CA THR A 29 0.77 25.98 -9.19
C THR A 29 2.13 26.57 -8.80
N LYS A 30 3.16 25.73 -8.70
CA LYS A 30 4.55 26.15 -8.42
C LYS A 30 5.21 26.88 -9.60
N ARG A 31 4.83 26.55 -10.83
CA ARG A 31 5.30 27.17 -12.07
C ARG A 31 4.10 27.76 -12.81
N MET A 32 4.11 29.05 -13.14
CA MET A 32 2.99 29.68 -13.87
C MET A 32 2.80 29.10 -15.28
N THR A 33 3.89 28.63 -15.91
CA THR A 33 3.85 27.94 -17.22
C THR A 33 3.08 26.62 -17.18
N ALA A 34 2.89 26.02 -15.99
CA ALA A 34 2.14 24.78 -15.87
C ALA A 34 0.66 24.92 -16.26
N ILE A 35 0.11 26.14 -16.21
CA ILE A 35 -1.28 26.40 -16.63
C ILE A 35 -1.44 26.13 -18.13
N GLU A 36 -0.45 26.53 -18.94
CA GLU A 36 -0.44 26.29 -20.37
C GLU A 36 -0.19 24.80 -20.68
N GLU A 37 0.77 24.18 -19.99
CA GLU A 37 1.04 22.74 -20.10
C GLU A 37 -0.20 21.89 -19.78
N MET A 38 -0.97 22.25 -18.75
CA MET A 38 -2.20 21.55 -18.39
C MET A 38 -3.33 21.78 -19.39
N ALA A 39 -3.39 22.96 -20.03
CA ALA A 39 -4.43 23.27 -21.02
C ALA A 39 -4.26 22.44 -22.31
N GLY A 40 -3.03 22.08 -22.67
CA GLY A 40 -2.70 21.24 -23.83
C GLY A 40 -2.44 19.77 -23.48
N MET A 41 -2.87 19.28 -22.31
CA MET A 41 -2.58 17.92 -21.88
C MET A 41 -3.46 16.89 -22.59
N ASP A 42 -2.84 15.97 -23.34
CA ASP A 42 -3.57 14.88 -24.03
C ASP A 42 -3.61 13.58 -23.21
N VAL A 43 -2.65 13.37 -22.31
CA VAL A 43 -2.51 12.14 -21.52
C VAL A 43 -2.19 12.46 -20.06
N LEU A 44 -2.96 11.89 -19.14
CA LEU A 44 -2.73 11.95 -17.71
C LEU A 44 -2.32 10.58 -17.17
N CYS A 45 -1.04 10.42 -16.83
CA CYS A 45 -0.56 9.25 -16.10
C CYS A 45 -0.83 9.47 -14.60
N SER A 46 -1.74 8.70 -14.03
CA SER A 46 -2.16 8.83 -12.62
C SER A 46 -1.73 7.60 -11.84
N ASP A 47 -1.08 7.82 -10.70
CA ASP A 47 -0.76 6.76 -9.76
C ASP A 47 -2.04 6.15 -9.17
N LYS A 48 -2.07 4.82 -9.05
CA LYS A 48 -3.23 4.15 -8.46
C LYS A 48 -3.41 4.51 -6.99
N THR A 49 -2.39 4.21 -6.18
CA THR A 49 -2.46 4.30 -4.73
C THR A 49 -2.37 5.75 -4.28
N GLY A 50 -3.40 6.23 -3.58
CA GLY A 50 -3.45 7.59 -3.04
C GLY A 50 -4.05 8.63 -3.99
N THR A 51 -4.04 8.41 -5.31
CA THR A 51 -4.75 9.27 -6.28
C THR A 51 -6.07 8.66 -6.72
N LEU A 52 -6.06 7.50 -7.39
CA LEU A 52 -7.30 6.83 -7.83
C LEU A 52 -8.01 6.06 -6.70
N THR A 53 -7.28 5.69 -5.67
CA THR A 53 -7.80 5.02 -4.47
C THR A 53 -7.68 5.89 -3.22
N LEU A 54 -8.41 5.51 -2.17
CA LEU A 54 -8.41 6.25 -0.91
C LEU A 54 -7.14 6.05 -0.08
N ASN A 55 -6.30 5.05 -0.40
CA ASN A 55 -5.19 4.61 0.45
C ASN A 55 -5.64 4.36 1.90
N LYS A 56 -6.85 3.82 2.04
CA LYS A 56 -7.47 3.42 3.31
C LYS A 56 -7.75 1.94 3.20
N LEU A 57 -6.71 1.15 3.46
CA LEU A 57 -6.79 -0.29 3.25
C LEU A 57 -7.73 -0.93 4.27
N SER A 58 -8.41 -2.00 3.86
CA SER A 58 -9.18 -2.87 4.75
C SER A 58 -8.80 -4.33 4.53
N VAL A 59 -8.99 -5.14 5.57
CA VAL A 59 -8.72 -6.58 5.54
C VAL A 59 -10.03 -7.33 5.67
N ASP A 60 -10.28 -8.27 4.77
CA ASP A 60 -11.39 -9.20 4.90
C ASP A 60 -10.93 -10.45 5.63
N LYS A 61 -11.35 -10.60 6.90
CA LYS A 61 -10.97 -11.73 7.77
C LYS A 61 -11.39 -13.08 7.19
N SER A 62 -12.47 -13.14 6.40
CA SER A 62 -12.99 -14.38 5.83
C SER A 62 -12.08 -14.98 4.75
N LEU A 63 -11.18 -14.18 4.20
CA LEU A 63 -10.28 -14.53 3.12
C LEU A 63 -8.85 -14.74 3.60
N ILE A 64 -8.59 -14.63 4.90
CA ILE A 64 -7.27 -14.86 5.47
C ILE A 64 -6.92 -16.34 5.35
N GLU A 65 -5.72 -16.62 4.84
CA GLU A 65 -5.21 -17.99 4.66
C GLU A 65 -4.03 -18.23 5.60
N VAL A 66 -4.21 -19.17 6.52
CA VAL A 66 -3.20 -19.55 7.53
C VAL A 66 -2.54 -20.87 7.13
N PHE A 67 -1.21 -20.93 7.24
CA PHE A 67 -0.40 -22.07 6.83
C PHE A 67 0.13 -22.89 8.01
N VAL A 68 0.15 -22.31 9.22
CA VAL A 68 0.64 -22.97 10.43
C VAL A 68 -0.51 -23.60 11.22
N LYS A 69 -0.35 -24.86 11.61
CA LYS A 69 -1.33 -25.57 12.45
C LYS A 69 -1.36 -24.95 13.85
N GLY A 70 -2.56 -24.69 14.36
CA GLY A 70 -2.77 -24.13 15.70
C GLY A 70 -2.70 -22.60 15.78
N THR A 71 -2.63 -21.91 14.64
CA THR A 71 -2.87 -20.45 14.55
C THR A 71 -4.17 -20.23 13.80
N ASP A 72 -5.02 -19.34 14.30
CA ASP A 72 -6.25 -18.89 13.66
C ASP A 72 -6.03 -17.56 12.93
N SER A 73 -7.07 -17.06 12.26
CA SER A 73 -7.01 -15.78 11.54
C SER A 73 -6.71 -14.60 12.46
N ASP A 74 -7.18 -14.63 13.71
CA ASP A 74 -6.92 -13.58 14.69
C ASP A 74 -5.46 -13.62 15.19
N GLY A 75 -4.89 -14.81 15.38
CA GLY A 75 -3.46 -14.98 15.69
C GLY A 75 -2.55 -14.47 14.57
N LEU A 76 -2.91 -14.71 13.30
CA LEU A 76 -2.19 -14.14 12.15
C LEU A 76 -2.29 -12.60 12.15
N LEU A 77 -3.49 -12.06 12.38
CA LEU A 77 -3.71 -10.62 12.42
C LEU A 77 -2.92 -9.97 13.56
N LEU A 78 -2.89 -10.58 14.74
CA LEU A 78 -2.09 -10.12 15.88
C LEU A 78 -0.59 -10.14 15.55
N ALA A 79 -0.10 -11.19 14.88
CA ALA A 79 1.28 -11.25 14.42
C ALA A 79 1.61 -10.11 13.43
N ALA A 80 0.71 -9.84 12.48
CA ALA A 80 0.84 -8.72 11.55
C ALA A 80 0.82 -7.37 12.29
N ALA A 81 -0.08 -7.19 13.25
CA ALA A 81 -0.21 -5.96 14.04
C ALA A 81 1.02 -5.71 14.92
N ARG A 82 1.61 -6.77 15.50
CA ARG A 82 2.90 -6.69 16.21
C ARG A 82 4.00 -6.18 15.28
N ALA A 83 4.07 -6.67 14.05
CA ALA A 83 5.04 -6.22 13.05
C ALA A 83 4.71 -4.86 12.39
N SER A 84 3.67 -4.17 12.85
CA SER A 84 3.27 -2.83 12.40
C SER A 84 3.79 -1.76 13.37
N ARG A 85 4.06 -0.54 12.90
CA ARG A 85 4.27 0.60 13.79
C ARG A 85 2.97 0.96 14.49
N VAL A 86 3.06 1.42 15.74
CA VAL A 86 1.91 1.96 16.49
C VAL A 86 1.86 3.49 16.38
N GLU A 87 3.01 4.12 16.22
CA GLU A 87 3.14 5.57 16.04
C GLU A 87 3.62 5.91 14.62
N ASN A 88 3.12 7.02 14.08
CA ASN A 88 3.41 7.48 12.70
C ASN A 88 3.25 6.36 11.66
N GLN A 89 2.04 5.80 11.63
CA GLN A 89 1.70 4.61 10.87
C GLN A 89 1.63 4.91 9.37
N ASP A 90 2.12 3.98 8.55
CA ASP A 90 1.73 3.92 7.16
C ASP A 90 0.28 3.41 7.02
N ALA A 91 -0.30 3.51 5.82
CA ALA A 91 -1.69 3.12 5.60
C ALA A 91 -1.95 1.62 5.83
N ILE A 92 -0.92 0.77 5.67
CA ILE A 92 -1.03 -0.68 5.88
C ILE A 92 -0.99 -1.00 7.38
N ASP A 93 -0.05 -0.40 8.10
CA ASP A 93 0.09 -0.46 9.56
C ASP A 93 -1.19 0.00 10.24
N ALA A 94 -1.72 1.15 9.85
CA ALA A 94 -2.96 1.69 10.41
C ALA A 94 -4.16 0.78 10.15
N SER A 95 -4.24 0.19 8.94
CA SER A 95 -5.29 -0.77 8.59
C SER A 95 -5.23 -2.02 9.47
N ILE A 96 -4.05 -2.64 9.59
CA ILE A 96 -3.88 -3.90 10.34
C ILE A 96 -4.10 -3.69 11.83
N VAL A 97 -3.56 -2.61 12.41
CA VAL A 97 -3.75 -2.28 13.83
C VAL A 97 -5.21 -1.91 14.11
N GLY A 98 -5.87 -1.20 13.18
CA GLY A 98 -7.29 -0.85 13.29
C GLY A 98 -8.26 -2.01 13.11
N MET A 99 -7.80 -3.18 12.66
CA MET A 99 -8.61 -4.41 12.58
C MET A 99 -8.65 -5.21 13.88
N LEU A 100 -7.80 -4.87 14.85
CA LEU A 100 -7.89 -5.39 16.20
C LEU A 100 -9.08 -4.75 16.94
N ALA A 101 -9.61 -5.44 17.95
CA ALA A 101 -10.68 -4.89 18.78
C ALA A 101 -10.21 -3.67 19.58
N ASP A 102 -8.99 -3.74 20.12
CA ASP A 102 -8.28 -2.62 20.72
C ASP A 102 -6.86 -2.53 20.11
N PRO A 103 -6.47 -1.39 19.50
CA PRO A 103 -5.10 -1.16 19.02
C PRO A 103 -4.00 -1.47 20.03
N LYS A 104 -4.28 -1.37 21.34
CA LYS A 104 -3.31 -1.70 22.40
C LYS A 104 -2.95 -3.18 22.44
N GLU A 105 -3.80 -4.07 21.94
CA GLU A 105 -3.53 -5.50 21.85
C GLU A 105 -2.27 -5.78 21.01
N ALA A 106 -1.96 -4.92 20.03
CA ALA A 106 -0.77 -5.05 19.19
C ALA A 106 0.55 -5.01 19.98
N ARG A 107 0.55 -4.46 21.21
CA ARG A 107 1.71 -4.43 22.12
C ARG A 107 1.41 -5.01 23.51
N ALA A 108 0.21 -5.54 23.73
CA ALA A 108 -0.15 -6.12 25.01
C ALA A 108 0.68 -7.38 25.30
N GLY A 109 1.25 -7.43 26.52
CA GLY A 109 2.00 -8.58 27.01
C GLY A 109 3.35 -8.83 26.32
N ILE A 110 3.86 -7.86 25.54
CA ILE A 110 5.17 -7.97 24.88
C ILE A 110 6.05 -6.76 25.20
N THR A 111 7.35 -7.01 25.32
CA THR A 111 8.36 -5.95 25.43
C THR A 111 9.09 -5.82 24.11
N GLU A 112 8.94 -4.69 23.43
CA GLU A 112 9.62 -4.42 22.16
C GLU A 112 11.12 -4.23 22.39
N VAL A 113 11.93 -4.98 21.63
CA VAL A 113 13.41 -4.96 21.73
C VAL A 113 14.02 -4.17 20.58
N HIS A 114 13.49 -4.37 19.38
CA HIS A 114 13.96 -3.75 18.14
C HIS A 114 12.88 -3.81 17.06
N PHE A 115 12.73 -2.74 16.29
CA PHE A 115 11.84 -2.67 15.14
C PHE A 115 12.63 -2.33 13.87
N LEU A 116 12.54 -3.19 12.86
CA LEU A 116 13.09 -2.99 11.54
C LEU A 116 12.05 -2.30 10.64
N PRO A 117 12.26 -1.02 10.27
CA PRO A 117 11.37 -0.30 9.36
C PRO A 117 11.30 -0.90 7.97
N PHE A 118 10.27 -0.50 7.22
CA PHE A 118 10.14 -0.84 5.81
C PHE A 118 11.31 -0.26 5.02
N ASN A 119 11.94 -1.11 4.21
CA ASN A 119 12.95 -0.73 3.24
C ASN A 119 12.45 -1.15 1.83
N PRO A 120 12.47 -0.27 0.81
CA PRO A 120 12.07 -0.63 -0.56
C PRO A 120 12.84 -1.81 -1.17
N VAL A 121 14.06 -2.09 -0.69
CA VAL A 121 14.87 -3.24 -1.12
C VAL A 121 14.34 -4.54 -0.52
N ASP A 122 14.16 -4.56 0.81
CA ASP A 122 13.74 -5.76 1.55
C ASP A 122 12.22 -6.01 1.47
N LYS A 123 11.45 -4.95 1.19
CA LYS A 123 9.97 -4.89 1.11
C LYS A 123 9.26 -5.55 2.30
N ARG A 124 9.83 -5.45 3.50
CA ARG A 124 9.29 -6.01 4.74
C ARG A 124 9.57 -5.12 5.95
N THR A 125 8.77 -5.28 6.99
CA THR A 125 9.04 -4.81 8.35
C THR A 125 9.23 -6.01 9.26
N ALA A 126 9.92 -5.83 10.38
CA ALA A 126 10.00 -6.85 11.41
C ALA A 126 10.06 -6.25 12.81
N ILE A 127 9.51 -6.94 13.79
CA ILE A 127 9.64 -6.62 15.20
C ILE A 127 10.32 -7.79 15.91
N THR A 128 11.25 -7.49 16.80
CA THR A 128 11.78 -8.43 17.79
C THR A 128 11.24 -8.03 19.15
N TYR A 129 10.63 -8.97 19.85
CA TYR A 129 10.00 -8.73 21.15
C TYR A 129 10.20 -9.89 22.11
N ILE A 130 10.07 -9.60 23.39
CA ILE A 130 10.05 -10.59 24.47
C ILE A 130 8.59 -10.80 24.88
N ASP A 131 8.13 -12.04 24.93
CA ASP A 131 6.79 -12.36 25.43
C ASP A 131 6.71 -12.34 26.96
N SER A 132 5.53 -12.60 27.51
CA SER A 132 5.29 -12.67 28.96
C SER A 132 6.05 -13.81 29.66
N ASN A 133 6.48 -14.84 28.91
CA ASN A 133 7.24 -15.97 29.43
C ASN A 133 8.76 -15.70 29.43
N GLY A 134 9.19 -14.56 28.89
CA GLY A 134 10.59 -14.19 28.76
C GLY A 134 11.26 -14.77 27.51
N ASP A 135 10.50 -15.33 26.58
CA ASP A 135 11.01 -15.88 25.33
C ASP A 135 11.03 -14.82 24.24
N TRP A 136 12.09 -14.87 23.43
CA TRP A 136 12.32 -13.91 22.37
C TRP A 136 11.71 -14.42 21.07
N HIS A 137 10.87 -13.58 20.48
CA HIS A 137 10.20 -13.84 19.22
C HIS A 137 10.52 -12.73 18.24
N ARG A 138 10.49 -13.07 16.96
CA ARG A 138 10.59 -12.11 15.88
C ARG A 138 9.47 -12.37 14.88
N THR A 139 8.75 -11.33 14.52
CA THR A 139 7.65 -11.40 13.56
C THR A 139 7.89 -10.41 12.45
N SER A 140 7.65 -10.81 11.21
CA SER A 140 7.84 -10.00 10.02
C SER A 140 6.59 -10.01 9.16
N LYS A 141 6.35 -8.88 8.49
CA LYS A 141 5.33 -8.77 7.45
C LYS A 141 5.90 -8.05 6.25
N GLY A 142 5.40 -8.33 5.05
CA GLY A 142 5.91 -7.69 3.85
C GLY A 142 5.32 -8.23 2.56
N ALA A 143 5.98 -7.88 1.45
CA ALA A 143 5.65 -8.40 0.14
C ALA A 143 5.67 -9.95 0.18
N PRO A 144 4.61 -10.63 -0.29
CA PRO A 144 4.49 -12.08 -0.17
C PRO A 144 5.70 -12.85 -0.71
N GLU A 145 6.22 -12.46 -1.88
CA GLU A 145 7.42 -13.07 -2.48
C GLU A 145 8.64 -13.03 -1.55
N GLN A 146 8.87 -11.90 -0.90
CA GLN A 146 10.02 -11.74 0.01
C GLN A 146 9.85 -12.55 1.29
N ILE A 147 8.61 -12.68 1.79
CA ILE A 147 8.31 -13.49 2.96
C ILE A 147 8.39 -14.99 2.62
N ILE A 148 7.96 -15.38 1.41
CA ILE A 148 8.07 -16.76 0.91
C ILE A 148 9.54 -17.18 0.79
N ASP A 149 10.38 -16.31 0.22
CA ASP A 149 11.81 -16.60 0.09
C ASP A 149 12.51 -16.55 1.47
N LEU A 150 12.11 -15.66 2.38
CA LEU A 150 12.61 -15.61 3.77
C LEU A 150 12.35 -16.89 4.55
N CYS A 151 11.15 -17.46 4.42
CA CYS A 151 10.79 -18.73 5.02
C CYS A 151 11.36 -19.95 4.28
N GLY A 152 11.99 -19.75 3.12
CA GLY A 152 12.55 -20.83 2.32
C GLY A 152 11.52 -21.86 1.88
N LEU A 153 10.26 -21.45 1.62
CA LEU A 153 9.21 -22.39 1.22
C LEU A 153 9.58 -23.08 -0.11
N LYS A 154 9.35 -24.40 -0.15
CA LYS A 154 9.64 -25.24 -1.32
C LYS A 154 8.45 -26.14 -1.65
N GLY A 155 8.43 -26.62 -2.90
CA GLY A 155 7.46 -27.62 -3.36
C GLY A 155 6.02 -27.14 -3.35
N GLU A 156 5.12 -27.97 -2.82
CA GLU A 156 3.68 -27.73 -2.86
C GLU A 156 3.24 -26.51 -2.05
N MET A 157 3.89 -26.23 -0.92
CA MET A 157 3.48 -25.12 -0.05
C MET A 157 3.72 -23.77 -0.71
N ARG A 158 4.85 -23.61 -1.42
CA ARG A 158 5.13 -22.42 -2.25
C ARG A 158 4.09 -22.28 -3.37
N ARG A 159 3.76 -23.36 -4.07
CA ARG A 159 2.75 -23.35 -5.14
C ARG A 159 1.37 -22.92 -4.60
N LYS A 160 0.97 -23.46 -3.44
CA LYS A 160 -0.29 -23.08 -2.77
C LYS A 160 -0.31 -21.60 -2.39
N ALA A 161 0.80 -21.07 -1.86
CA ALA A 161 0.91 -19.65 -1.51
C ALA A 161 0.75 -18.75 -2.75
N HIS A 162 1.42 -19.06 -3.87
CA HIS A 162 1.25 -18.30 -5.12
C HIS A 162 -0.19 -18.38 -5.65
N GLN A 163 -0.83 -19.56 -5.63
CA GLN A 163 -2.23 -19.69 -6.05
C GLN A 163 -3.19 -18.80 -5.25
N ILE A 164 -2.95 -18.66 -3.95
CA ILE A 164 -3.77 -17.77 -3.09
C ILE A 164 -3.49 -16.30 -3.42
N ILE A 165 -2.21 -15.93 -3.63
CA ILE A 165 -1.82 -14.58 -4.04
C ILE A 165 -2.50 -14.21 -5.37
N ASP A 166 -2.48 -15.12 -6.35
CA ASP A 166 -3.11 -14.91 -7.65
C ASP A 166 -4.64 -14.76 -7.52
N ASN A 167 -5.30 -15.57 -6.69
CA ASN A 167 -6.74 -15.45 -6.41
C ASN A 167 -7.07 -14.09 -5.76
N PHE A 168 -6.25 -13.63 -4.80
CA PHE A 168 -6.40 -12.29 -4.25
C PHE A 168 -6.26 -11.22 -5.34
N ALA A 169 -5.26 -11.37 -6.22
CA ALA A 169 -5.00 -10.42 -7.29
C ALA A 169 -6.14 -10.35 -8.31
N GLU A 170 -6.74 -11.48 -8.69
CA GLU A 170 -7.92 -11.55 -9.56
C GLU A 170 -9.14 -10.81 -8.97
N ARG A 171 -9.23 -10.77 -7.65
CA ARG A 171 -10.28 -10.04 -6.91
C ARG A 171 -9.93 -8.58 -6.64
N GLY A 172 -8.76 -8.12 -7.07
CA GLY A 172 -8.25 -6.76 -6.86
C GLY A 172 -7.73 -6.52 -5.44
N LEU A 173 -7.35 -7.58 -4.73
CA LEU A 173 -6.82 -7.55 -3.37
C LEU A 173 -5.29 -7.67 -3.42
N ARG A 174 -4.60 -6.80 -2.68
CA ARG A 174 -3.15 -6.87 -2.50
C ARG A 174 -2.84 -7.89 -1.40
N ALA A 175 -2.03 -8.89 -1.69
CA ALA A 175 -1.57 -9.85 -0.68
C ALA A 175 -0.44 -9.28 0.20
N LEU A 176 -0.45 -9.61 1.49
CA LEU A 176 0.61 -9.34 2.45
C LEU A 176 1.01 -10.64 3.17
N GLY A 177 2.29 -10.99 3.13
CA GLY A 177 2.81 -12.18 3.83
C GLY A 177 3.20 -11.86 5.26
N VAL A 178 3.02 -12.84 6.15
CA VAL A 178 3.46 -12.77 7.55
C VAL A 178 4.26 -14.01 7.92
N ALA A 179 5.39 -13.79 8.56
CA ALA A 179 6.27 -14.83 9.06
C ALA A 179 6.65 -14.59 10.53
N ARG A 180 6.99 -15.67 11.23
CA ARG A 180 7.47 -15.62 12.61
C ARG A 180 8.68 -16.52 12.79
N GLN A 181 9.52 -16.21 13.76
CA GLN A 181 10.59 -17.06 14.22
C GLN A 181 10.80 -16.86 15.72
N THR A 182 11.50 -17.81 16.34
CA THR A 182 12.01 -17.66 17.71
C THR A 182 13.47 -17.21 17.67
N VAL A 183 13.95 -16.57 18.74
CA VAL A 183 15.36 -16.16 18.87
C VAL A 183 15.92 -16.82 20.14
N PRO A 184 16.37 -18.09 20.07
CA PRO A 184 16.80 -18.86 21.24
C PRO A 184 17.98 -18.22 21.98
N GLU A 185 18.86 -17.55 21.25
CA GLU A 185 20.07 -16.91 21.80
C GLU A 185 19.76 -15.65 22.61
N LYS A 186 18.52 -15.14 22.58
CA LYS A 186 18.05 -13.94 23.32
C LYS A 186 18.94 -12.70 23.11
N THR A 187 19.53 -12.57 21.93
CA THR A 187 20.35 -11.42 21.51
C THR A 187 19.73 -10.72 20.29
N LYS A 188 19.95 -9.41 20.17
CA LYS A 188 19.37 -8.61 19.07
C LYS A 188 19.97 -8.95 17.70
N GLU A 189 21.26 -9.28 17.69
CA GLU A 189 22.07 -9.53 16.50
C GLU A 189 21.95 -10.96 15.96
N SER A 190 21.35 -11.87 16.75
CA SER A 190 21.14 -13.24 16.31
C SER A 190 20.21 -13.32 15.10
N GLU A 191 20.55 -14.20 14.16
CA GLU A 191 19.70 -14.54 13.02
C GLU A 191 18.41 -15.22 13.47
N GLY A 192 18.43 -15.93 14.61
CA GLY A 192 17.29 -16.67 15.15
C GLY A 192 17.10 -18.06 14.50
N SER A 193 15.96 -18.69 14.81
CA SER A 193 15.56 -19.96 14.19
C SER A 193 15.01 -19.75 12.77
N PRO A 194 14.86 -20.81 11.95
CA PRO A 194 14.25 -20.70 10.64
C PRO A 194 12.86 -20.05 10.69
N TRP A 195 12.59 -19.15 9.75
CA TRP A 195 11.29 -18.47 9.66
C TRP A 195 10.15 -19.42 9.31
N GLU A 196 9.11 -19.42 10.12
CA GLU A 196 7.83 -20.06 9.81
C GLU A 196 6.93 -19.11 9.05
N PHE A 197 6.39 -19.58 7.93
CA PHE A 197 5.40 -18.85 7.15
C PHE A 197 4.03 -18.99 7.78
N VAL A 198 3.55 -17.93 8.44
CA VAL A 198 2.31 -17.97 9.21
C VAL A 198 1.10 -17.92 8.30
N GLY A 199 1.10 -17.00 7.31
CA GLY A 199 -0.02 -16.88 6.38
C GLY A 199 -0.01 -15.62 5.52
N LEU A 200 -1.12 -15.44 4.80
CA LEU A 200 -1.37 -14.35 3.87
C LEU A 200 -2.62 -13.55 4.28
N LEU A 201 -2.51 -12.22 4.25
CA LEU A 201 -3.62 -11.30 4.47
C LEU A 201 -3.97 -10.58 3.16
N PRO A 202 -5.25 -10.55 2.77
CA PRO A 202 -5.70 -9.72 1.66
C PRO A 202 -5.98 -8.29 2.12
N LEU A 203 -5.39 -7.32 1.44
CA LEU A 203 -5.59 -5.89 1.63
C LEU A 203 -6.41 -5.34 0.45
N PHE A 204 -7.56 -4.75 0.75
CA PHE A 204 -8.37 -4.04 -0.23
C PHE A 204 -8.16 -2.54 -0.11
N ASP A 205 -7.88 -1.86 -1.24
CA ASP A 205 -7.79 -0.41 -1.30
C ASP A 205 -8.93 0.14 -2.19
N PRO A 206 -9.99 0.71 -1.60
CA PRO A 206 -11.16 1.12 -2.34
C PRO A 206 -10.87 2.31 -3.25
N PRO A 207 -11.45 2.34 -4.48
CA PRO A 207 -11.40 3.51 -5.33
C PRO A 207 -12.09 4.70 -4.65
N ARG A 208 -11.69 5.93 -4.98
CA ARG A 208 -12.43 7.10 -4.52
C ARG A 208 -13.80 7.15 -5.22
N HIS A 209 -14.77 7.75 -4.55
CA HIS A 209 -16.14 7.87 -5.04
C HIS A 209 -16.23 8.70 -6.34
N ASP A 210 -15.32 9.65 -6.52
CA ASP A 210 -15.25 10.61 -7.63
C ASP A 210 -14.27 10.17 -8.74
N SER A 211 -13.39 9.20 -8.50
CA SER A 211 -12.37 8.81 -9.47
C SER A 211 -12.95 8.32 -10.80
N ALA A 212 -13.99 7.47 -10.75
CA ALA A 212 -14.61 6.94 -11.97
C ALA A 212 -15.30 8.02 -12.80
N GLU A 213 -15.92 9.01 -12.14
CA GLU A 213 -16.53 10.15 -12.83
C GLU A 213 -15.46 11.09 -13.40
N THR A 214 -14.41 11.36 -12.63
CA THR A 214 -13.27 12.20 -13.05
C THR A 214 -12.58 11.61 -14.29
N ILE A 215 -12.36 10.30 -14.32
CA ILE A 215 -11.81 9.59 -15.49
C ILE A 215 -12.71 9.79 -16.71
N ARG A 216 -14.04 9.63 -16.55
CA ARG A 216 -14.99 9.82 -17.64
C ARG A 216 -14.95 11.26 -18.17
N ARG A 217 -15.00 12.25 -17.27
CA ARG A 217 -14.92 13.67 -17.65
C ARG A 217 -13.60 14.01 -18.34
N ALA A 218 -12.48 13.43 -17.89
CA ALA A 218 -11.18 13.62 -18.53
C ALA A 218 -11.21 13.09 -19.97
N LEU A 219 -11.80 11.90 -20.19
CA LEU A 219 -11.98 11.33 -21.53
C LEU A 219 -12.90 12.19 -22.41
N ASP A 220 -13.99 12.72 -21.86
CA ASP A 220 -14.90 13.63 -22.58
C ASP A 220 -14.20 14.94 -23.01
N LEU A 221 -13.20 15.38 -22.24
CA LEU A 221 -12.35 16.53 -22.56
C LEU A 221 -11.16 16.19 -23.48
N GLY A 222 -11.06 14.94 -23.94
CA GLY A 222 -9.98 14.48 -24.83
C GLY A 222 -8.69 14.06 -24.11
N VAL A 223 -8.69 14.00 -22.77
CA VAL A 223 -7.53 13.61 -21.95
C VAL A 223 -7.59 12.12 -21.63
N ASN A 224 -6.65 11.34 -22.16
CA ASN A 224 -6.57 9.92 -21.88
C ASN A 224 -5.91 9.64 -20.51
N VAL A 225 -6.59 8.94 -19.61
CA VAL A 225 -6.07 8.62 -18.27
C VAL A 225 -5.43 7.23 -18.27
N LYS A 226 -4.16 7.14 -17.84
CA LYS A 226 -3.40 5.89 -17.72
C LYS A 226 -3.05 5.63 -16.25
N MET A 227 -3.37 4.43 -15.77
CA MET A 227 -3.02 4.01 -14.41
C MET A 227 -1.54 3.58 -14.35
N ILE A 228 -0.81 4.10 -13.38
CA ILE A 228 0.54 3.63 -13.01
C ILE A 228 0.45 2.97 -11.64
N THR A 229 0.97 1.76 -11.50
CA THR A 229 0.97 1.05 -10.22
C THR A 229 2.13 0.08 -10.09
N GLY A 230 2.64 -0.08 -8.87
CA GLY A 230 3.60 -1.13 -8.52
C GLY A 230 2.94 -2.46 -8.11
N ASP A 231 1.60 -2.54 -8.19
CA ASP A 231 0.87 -3.79 -7.96
C ASP A 231 1.00 -4.74 -9.17
N GLN A 232 0.63 -6.01 -8.94
CA GLN A 232 0.53 -6.98 -10.01
C GLN A 232 -0.53 -6.56 -11.05
N LEU A 233 -0.30 -6.95 -12.31
CA LEU A 233 -1.15 -6.57 -13.44
C LEU A 233 -2.63 -6.93 -13.21
N ALA A 234 -2.91 -8.07 -12.57
CA ALA A 234 -4.28 -8.52 -12.28
C ALA A 234 -5.02 -7.53 -11.36
N ILE A 235 -4.36 -7.02 -10.32
CA ILE A 235 -4.92 -6.00 -9.41
C ILE A 235 -5.19 -4.70 -10.17
N GLY A 236 -4.23 -4.29 -11.01
CA GLY A 236 -4.37 -3.10 -11.85
C GLY A 236 -5.56 -3.20 -12.79
N LYS A 237 -5.70 -4.33 -13.50
CA LYS A 237 -6.83 -4.59 -14.40
C LYS A 237 -8.16 -4.61 -13.67
N GLU A 238 -8.24 -5.25 -12.49
CA GLU A 238 -9.48 -5.29 -11.72
C GLU A 238 -9.86 -3.90 -11.20
N THR A 239 -8.89 -3.13 -10.72
CA THR A 239 -9.11 -1.73 -10.30
C THR A 239 -9.55 -0.87 -11.49
N GLY A 240 -8.87 -1.01 -12.64
CA GLY A 240 -9.20 -0.30 -13.88
C GLY A 240 -10.60 -0.63 -14.39
N ARG A 241 -11.02 -1.90 -14.31
CA ARG A 241 -12.38 -2.35 -14.62
C ARG A 241 -13.41 -1.65 -13.74
N ARG A 242 -13.18 -1.56 -12.43
CA ARG A 242 -14.08 -0.87 -11.48
C ARG A 242 -14.15 0.64 -11.71
N LEU A 243 -13.03 1.25 -12.12
CA LEU A 243 -12.92 2.68 -12.40
C LEU A 243 -13.40 3.08 -13.80
N GLY A 244 -13.70 2.12 -14.68
CA GLY A 244 -14.12 2.38 -16.05
C GLY A 244 -12.97 2.80 -16.99
N MET A 245 -11.72 2.46 -16.66
CA MET A 245 -10.53 2.77 -17.45
C MET A 245 -10.26 1.76 -18.58
N GLY A 246 -10.97 0.63 -18.59
CA GLY A 246 -10.64 -0.53 -19.41
C GLY A 246 -9.55 -1.40 -18.78
N THR A 247 -9.09 -2.41 -19.52
CA THR A 247 -8.15 -3.46 -19.02
C THR A 247 -6.87 -3.58 -19.85
N ASN A 248 -6.54 -2.52 -20.61
CA ASN A 248 -5.38 -2.48 -21.51
C ASN A 248 -4.09 -2.15 -20.77
#